data_AF-J3DCP4-F1
#
_entry.id   AF-J3DCP4-F1
#
_cell.length_a   1.000
_cell.length_b   1.000
_cell.length_c   1.000
_cell.angle_alpha   90.00
_cell.angle_beta   90.00
_cell.angle_gamma   90.00
#
_symmetry.space_group_name_H-M   'P 1'
#
loop_
_entity.id
_entity.type
_entity.pdbx_description
1 polymer ?
#
loop_
_entity_poly.entity_id
_entity_poly.type
_entity_poly.pdbx_seq_one_letter_code
_entity_poly.pdbx_strand_id
1 'polypeptide(L)'
;MLGIRFIKSQPTVHLIQFKRGKVVREGAGQSFYYYAPTSTVVAVPVASAHHPFMLTLVTSDFQNVTVQGQVTYQVKAPQLTARLMDFSLKANGQGYASDDPLKLGDRVGMQVQVIIQQKVQALALKEALLSSAEIARHAEASLGAQPEIAALGLQVLGVSILAIKPTPDIARALEAESREANLKAADDAIYLRRMAAVQNERSIRENELDTEVAVEDKRSQIEDAKMAAKASVMRKENALRTEQMDSDVALEEKRKLYVNGQAANSRTLAEAEAARLDAIMKTFQAVDPRTIQALASAGMDPAQLIAQAFGGIADKAEKIGQLNMSPELLNSLLAGANAGRPVQAAAARK
;
A
#
# COMPACT_ATOMS: atom_id res chain seq x y z
N MET A 1 -49.47 69.08 -61.21
CA MET A 1 -49.73 68.28 -60.00
C MET A 1 -49.65 69.19 -58.77
N LEU A 2 -50.62 69.12 -57.84
CA LEU A 2 -50.86 70.04 -56.72
C LEU A 2 -49.75 70.14 -55.64
N GLY A 3 -48.54 69.59 -55.85
CA GLY A 3 -47.41 69.69 -54.92
C GLY A 3 -47.58 68.99 -53.56
N ILE A 4 -48.76 68.45 -53.26
CA ILE A 4 -49.07 67.68 -52.06
C ILE A 4 -48.61 66.24 -52.26
N ARG A 5 -47.84 65.71 -51.30
CA ARG A 5 -47.36 64.33 -51.28
C ARG A 5 -47.70 63.68 -49.95
N PHE A 6 -47.84 62.36 -49.98
CA PHE A 6 -48.06 61.53 -48.80
C PHE A 6 -46.78 60.78 -48.47
N ILE A 7 -46.42 60.72 -47.19
CA ILE A 7 -45.35 59.86 -46.70
C ILE A 7 -45.85 59.04 -45.52
N LYS A 8 -45.42 57.78 -45.47
CA LYS A 8 -45.66 56.84 -44.38
C LYS A 8 -44.34 56.16 -44.05
N SER A 9 -43.88 56.27 -42.81
CA SER A 9 -42.68 55.56 -42.36
C SER A 9 -43.03 54.32 -41.55
N GLN A 10 -42.07 53.41 -41.44
CA GLN A 10 -42.13 52.29 -40.50
C GLN A 10 -41.88 52.80 -39.07
N PRO A 11 -42.30 52.08 -38.02
CA PRO A 11 -41.98 52.40 -36.63
C PRO A 11 -40.47 52.51 -36.34
N THR A 12 -39.65 51.90 -37.19
CA THR A 12 -38.19 51.91 -37.16
C THR A 12 -37.55 53.14 -37.81
N VAL A 13 -38.36 54.08 -38.32
CA VAL A 13 -37.89 55.29 -39.00
C VAL A 13 -38.55 56.52 -38.39
N HIS A 14 -37.70 57.43 -37.90
CA HIS A 14 -38.09 58.71 -37.34
C HIS A 14 -38.16 59.76 -38.45
N LEU A 15 -39.36 60.30 -38.70
CA LEU A 15 -39.54 61.37 -39.67
C LEU A 15 -39.46 62.72 -38.99
N ILE A 16 -38.80 63.69 -39.62
CA ILE A 16 -38.78 65.10 -39.21
C ILE A 16 -39.19 65.95 -40.41
N GLN A 17 -40.25 66.75 -40.23
CA GLN A 17 -40.71 67.70 -41.25
C GLN A 17 -40.19 69.09 -40.91
N PHE A 18 -39.40 69.66 -41.83
CA PHE A 18 -38.98 71.05 -41.80
C PHE A 18 -39.83 71.88 -42.76
N LYS A 19 -40.31 73.03 -42.28
CA LYS A 19 -40.98 74.04 -43.12
C LYS A 19 -40.45 75.41 -42.74
N ARG A 20 -39.93 76.16 -43.71
CA ARG A 20 -39.32 77.50 -43.49
C ARG A 20 -38.27 77.48 -42.35
N GLY A 21 -37.43 76.44 -42.30
CA GLY A 21 -36.36 76.31 -41.31
C GLY A 21 -36.79 75.90 -39.89
N LYS A 22 -38.08 75.63 -39.64
CA LYS A 22 -38.58 75.16 -38.34
C LYS A 22 -39.10 73.72 -38.43
N VAL A 23 -38.89 72.94 -37.37
CA VAL A 23 -39.51 71.62 -37.22
C VAL A 23 -41.00 71.81 -36.97
N VAL A 24 -41.84 71.21 -37.80
CA VAL A 24 -43.31 71.27 -37.68
C VAL A 24 -43.83 70.00 -37.02
N ARG A 25 -43.26 68.84 -37.37
CA ARG A 25 -43.67 67.52 -36.88
C ARG A 25 -42.45 66.60 -36.83
N GLU A 26 -42.37 65.78 -35.79
CA GLU A 26 -41.34 64.75 -35.65
C GLU A 26 -41.85 63.54 -34.88
N GLY A 27 -41.32 62.34 -35.16
CA GLY A 27 -41.78 61.10 -34.51
C GLY A 27 -41.54 59.84 -35.35
N ALA A 28 -41.51 58.70 -34.67
CA ALA A 28 -41.33 57.38 -35.28
C ALA A 28 -42.65 56.81 -35.83
N GLY A 29 -42.59 56.14 -36.98
CA GLY A 29 -43.77 55.47 -37.58
C GLY A 29 -44.90 56.41 -38.01
N GLN A 30 -44.59 57.69 -38.25
CA GLN A 30 -45.59 58.67 -38.63
C GLN A 30 -46.04 58.50 -40.09
N SER A 31 -47.29 58.93 -40.34
CA SER A 31 -47.80 59.14 -41.68
C SER A 31 -48.50 60.48 -41.79
N PHE A 32 -48.21 61.24 -42.84
CA PHE A 32 -48.81 62.56 -43.06
C PHE A 32 -48.70 63.02 -44.52
N TYR A 33 -49.58 63.96 -44.88
CA TYR A 33 -49.46 64.75 -46.10
C TYR A 33 -48.59 65.98 -45.88
N TYR A 34 -47.75 66.30 -46.85
CA TYR A 34 -46.91 67.50 -46.83
C TYR A 34 -46.87 68.17 -48.22
N TYR A 35 -46.59 69.47 -48.23
CA TYR A 35 -46.45 70.24 -49.45
C TYR A 35 -44.96 70.30 -49.84
N ALA A 36 -44.57 69.50 -50.83
CA ALA A 36 -43.18 69.27 -51.21
C ALA A 36 -42.41 70.55 -51.61
N PRO A 37 -43.00 71.56 -52.29
CA PRO A 37 -42.25 72.76 -52.67
C PRO A 37 -41.78 73.65 -51.50
N THR A 38 -42.38 73.55 -50.31
CA THR A 38 -41.98 74.39 -49.15
C THR A 38 -41.59 73.60 -47.91
N SER A 39 -41.60 72.27 -48.00
CA SER A 39 -41.28 71.38 -46.88
C SER A 39 -40.18 70.40 -47.27
N THR A 40 -39.21 70.22 -46.38
CA THR A 40 -38.19 69.17 -46.47
C THR A 40 -38.55 68.09 -45.46
N VAL A 41 -38.48 66.83 -45.86
CA VAL A 41 -38.70 65.69 -44.97
C VAL A 41 -37.38 64.97 -44.78
N VAL A 42 -37.02 64.74 -43.53
CA VAL A 42 -35.83 64.00 -43.12
C VAL A 42 -36.27 62.67 -42.54
N ALA A 43 -35.63 61.58 -42.94
CA ALA A 43 -35.94 60.24 -42.45
C ALA A 43 -34.70 59.64 -41.78
N VAL A 44 -34.73 59.49 -40.46
CA VAL A 44 -33.61 58.93 -39.71
C VAL A 44 -33.96 57.50 -39.28
N PRO A 45 -33.20 56.48 -39.69
CA PRO A 45 -33.42 55.12 -39.22
C PRO A 45 -33.07 55.03 -37.73
N VAL A 46 -34.04 54.63 -36.92
CA VAL A 46 -33.87 54.36 -35.48
C VAL A 46 -33.81 52.87 -35.17
N ALA A 47 -33.85 52.00 -36.18
CA ALA A 47 -33.54 50.59 -36.01
C ALA A 47 -32.07 50.39 -35.63
N SER A 48 -31.77 49.27 -34.97
CA SER A 48 -30.40 48.80 -34.79
C SER A 48 -29.77 48.50 -36.16
N ALA A 49 -28.62 49.09 -36.42
CA ALA A 49 -27.78 48.82 -37.57
C ALA A 49 -26.50 48.11 -37.12
N HIS A 50 -25.93 47.30 -38.00
CA HIS A 50 -24.63 46.70 -37.80
C HIS A 50 -23.69 47.11 -38.94
N HIS A 51 -22.42 47.35 -38.62
CA HIS A 51 -21.37 47.61 -39.60
C HIS A 51 -20.26 46.55 -39.42
N PRO A 52 -20.06 45.66 -40.40
CA PRO A 52 -18.99 44.68 -40.35
C PRO A 52 -17.64 45.33 -40.65
N PHE A 53 -16.59 44.89 -39.94
CA PHE A 53 -15.23 45.33 -40.17
C PHE A 53 -14.28 44.14 -40.30
N MET A 54 -13.27 44.32 -41.16
CA MET A 54 -12.16 43.39 -41.33
C MET A 54 -10.88 44.21 -41.40
N LEU A 55 -10.05 44.08 -40.36
CA LEU A 55 -8.90 44.93 -40.13
C LEU A 55 -7.64 44.10 -40.16
N THR A 56 -6.71 44.47 -41.05
CA THR A 56 -5.36 43.93 -41.03
C THR A 56 -4.50 44.83 -40.16
N LEU A 57 -4.06 44.31 -39.03
CA LEU A 57 -3.33 45.01 -37.98
C LEU A 57 -1.98 44.34 -37.72
N VAL A 58 -1.12 45.06 -37.01
CA VAL A 58 0.20 44.57 -36.59
C VAL A 58 0.22 44.56 -35.06
N THR A 59 0.65 43.45 -34.47
CA THR A 59 0.81 43.26 -33.03
C THR A 59 2.14 43.86 -32.53
N SER A 60 2.36 43.86 -31.21
CA SER A 60 3.59 44.40 -30.61
C SER A 60 4.86 43.66 -31.03
N ASP A 61 4.74 42.39 -31.42
CA ASP A 61 5.80 41.52 -31.94
C ASP A 61 5.93 41.56 -33.47
N PHE A 62 5.40 42.61 -34.11
CA PHE A 62 5.45 42.86 -35.55
C PHE A 62 4.81 41.75 -36.40
N GLN A 63 3.82 41.05 -35.86
CA GLN A 63 3.09 40.01 -36.58
C GLN A 63 1.80 40.57 -37.18
N ASN A 64 1.53 40.19 -38.43
CA ASN A 64 0.31 40.58 -39.13
C ASN A 64 -0.87 39.72 -38.67
N VAL A 65 -1.94 40.38 -38.23
CA VAL A 65 -3.17 39.74 -37.74
C VAL A 65 -4.38 40.39 -38.37
N THR A 66 -5.34 39.56 -38.79
CA THR A 66 -6.63 39.99 -39.30
C THR A 66 -7.69 39.85 -38.21
N VAL A 67 -8.28 40.98 -37.81
CA VAL A 67 -9.40 41.03 -36.87
C VAL A 67 -10.69 41.23 -37.65
N GLN A 68 -11.59 40.26 -37.56
CA GLN A 68 -12.92 40.29 -38.17
C GLN A 68 -13.96 40.47 -37.08
N GLY A 69 -14.87 41.42 -37.27
CA GLY A 69 -15.89 41.77 -36.29
C GLY A 69 -17.04 42.56 -36.86
N GLN A 70 -17.95 42.96 -35.99
CA GLN A 70 -19.03 43.88 -36.32
C GLN A 70 -19.35 44.78 -35.12
N VAL A 71 -19.73 46.01 -35.41
CA VAL A 71 -20.26 46.95 -34.43
C VAL A 71 -21.75 47.10 -34.63
N THR A 72 -22.51 47.03 -33.53
CA THR A 72 -23.95 47.25 -33.54
C THR A 72 -24.25 48.58 -32.85
N TYR A 73 -24.98 49.45 -33.54
CA TYR A 73 -25.34 50.77 -33.04
C TYR A 73 -26.78 51.13 -33.41
N GLN A 74 -27.34 52.12 -32.73
CA GLN A 74 -28.68 52.63 -32.96
C GLN A 74 -28.67 54.15 -32.84
N VAL A 75 -29.51 54.83 -33.62
CA VAL A 75 -29.73 56.27 -33.45
C VAL A 75 -30.73 56.49 -32.30
N LYS A 76 -30.24 57.01 -31.18
CA LYS A 76 -31.08 57.33 -30.00
C LYS A 76 -31.64 58.75 -30.06
N ALA A 77 -30.88 59.69 -30.62
CA ALA A 77 -31.27 61.10 -30.74
C ALA A 77 -31.29 61.55 -32.23
N PRO A 78 -32.38 61.26 -32.96
CA PRO A 78 -32.49 61.54 -34.41
C PRO A 78 -32.26 63.01 -34.80
N GLN A 79 -32.62 63.94 -33.91
CA GLN A 79 -32.46 65.37 -34.12
C GLN A 79 -30.99 65.79 -34.23
N LEU A 80 -30.11 65.17 -33.43
CA LEU A 80 -28.67 65.45 -33.48
C LEU A 80 -28.06 64.91 -34.77
N THR A 81 -28.42 63.67 -35.11
CA THR A 81 -27.96 63.02 -36.35
C THR A 81 -28.37 63.84 -37.58
N ALA A 82 -29.62 64.30 -37.65
CA ALA A 82 -30.14 65.12 -38.74
C ALA A 82 -29.53 66.54 -38.84
N ARG A 83 -28.87 67.03 -37.78
CA ARG A 83 -28.15 68.33 -37.80
C ARG A 83 -26.73 68.18 -38.32
N LEU A 84 -26.07 67.07 -38.01
CA LEU A 84 -24.68 66.82 -38.43
C LEU A 84 -24.59 66.17 -39.82
N MET A 85 -25.62 65.47 -40.26
CA MET A 85 -25.62 64.67 -41.48
C MET A 85 -26.92 64.84 -42.25
N ASP A 86 -26.84 64.84 -43.58
CA ASP A 86 -28.01 65.06 -44.43
C ASP A 86 -28.80 63.76 -44.66
N PHE A 87 -29.82 63.56 -43.81
CA PHE A 87 -30.82 62.50 -43.95
C PHE A 87 -32.08 62.95 -44.71
N SER A 88 -32.01 64.06 -45.47
CA SER A 88 -33.15 64.54 -46.23
C SER A 88 -33.53 63.58 -47.35
N LEU A 89 -34.84 63.45 -47.57
CA LEU A 89 -35.37 62.68 -48.69
C LEU A 89 -35.33 63.52 -49.96
N LYS A 90 -35.11 62.86 -51.10
CA LYS A 90 -35.28 63.48 -52.42
C LYS A 90 -36.67 64.08 -52.54
N ALA A 91 -36.83 65.04 -53.45
CA ALA A 91 -38.11 65.72 -53.66
C ALA A 91 -39.27 64.72 -53.82
N ASN A 92 -39.05 63.61 -54.55
CA ASN A 92 -40.00 62.52 -54.79
C ASN A 92 -40.45 61.74 -53.53
N GLY A 93 -39.86 62.01 -52.35
CA GLY A 93 -40.12 61.30 -51.10
C GLY A 93 -39.58 59.88 -51.07
N GLN A 94 -38.73 59.50 -52.03
CA GLN A 94 -38.16 58.16 -52.17
C GLN A 94 -36.63 58.25 -52.24
N GLY A 95 -35.98 57.58 -51.28
CA GLY A 95 -34.54 57.58 -51.15
C GLY A 95 -33.98 58.90 -50.60
N TYR A 96 -32.74 58.82 -50.14
CA TYR A 96 -32.02 59.95 -49.58
C TYR A 96 -31.48 60.88 -50.67
N ALA A 97 -31.42 62.17 -50.37
CA ALA A 97 -30.84 63.18 -51.24
C ALA A 97 -29.31 63.18 -51.19
N SER A 98 -28.73 62.75 -50.06
CA SER A 98 -27.29 62.62 -49.81
C SER A 98 -26.89 61.16 -49.56
N ASP A 99 -25.60 60.86 -49.71
CA ASP A 99 -24.97 59.58 -49.37
C ASP A 99 -24.55 59.51 -47.90
N ASP A 100 -24.74 60.59 -47.14
CA ASP A 100 -24.42 60.67 -45.70
C ASP A 100 -24.99 59.52 -44.86
N PRO A 101 -26.23 59.03 -45.09
CA PRO A 101 -26.75 57.87 -44.36
C PRO A 101 -25.91 56.60 -44.50
N LEU A 102 -25.23 56.41 -45.64
CA LEU A 102 -24.31 55.30 -45.86
C LEU A 102 -22.98 55.52 -45.14
N LYS A 103 -22.47 56.76 -45.18
CA LYS A 103 -21.20 57.16 -44.54
C LYS A 103 -21.24 57.11 -43.02
N LEU A 104 -22.42 57.14 -42.40
CA LEU A 104 -22.58 57.03 -40.95
C LEU A 104 -21.96 55.72 -40.43
N GLY A 105 -22.24 54.61 -41.11
CA GLY A 105 -21.66 53.31 -40.76
C GLY A 105 -20.14 53.30 -40.90
N ASP A 106 -19.63 53.85 -42.00
CA ASP A 106 -18.18 53.92 -42.24
C ASP A 106 -17.47 54.78 -41.19
N ARG A 107 -18.08 55.89 -40.75
CA ARG A 107 -17.52 56.74 -39.69
C ARG A 107 -17.43 56.00 -38.35
N VAL A 108 -18.47 55.23 -37.98
CA VAL A 108 -18.43 54.38 -36.78
C VAL A 108 -17.36 53.29 -36.94
N GLY A 109 -17.30 52.66 -38.12
CA GLY A 109 -16.29 51.64 -38.45
C GLY A 109 -14.85 52.16 -38.33
N MET A 110 -14.59 53.38 -38.80
CA MET A 110 -13.27 54.04 -38.67
C MET A 110 -12.88 54.25 -37.20
N GLN A 111 -13.82 54.68 -36.35
CA GLN A 111 -13.53 54.86 -34.92
C GLN A 111 -13.24 53.53 -34.21
N VAL A 112 -14.02 52.49 -34.53
CA VAL A 112 -13.77 51.13 -34.05
C VAL A 112 -12.38 50.65 -34.51
N GLN A 113 -12.01 50.91 -35.76
CA GLN A 113 -10.70 50.56 -36.30
C GLN A 113 -9.57 51.17 -35.49
N VAL A 114 -9.63 52.47 -35.19
CA VAL A 114 -8.59 53.17 -34.43
C VAL A 114 -8.47 52.59 -33.01
N ILE A 115 -9.60 52.36 -32.33
CA ILE A 115 -9.60 51.81 -30.96
C ILE A 115 -9.02 50.38 -30.94
N ILE A 116 -9.46 49.51 -31.86
CA ILE A 116 -8.97 48.13 -31.95
C ILE A 116 -7.49 48.14 -32.30
N GLN A 117 -7.05 48.99 -33.24
CA GLN A 117 -5.65 49.12 -33.63
C GLN A 117 -4.76 49.46 -32.43
N GLN A 118 -5.12 50.48 -31.64
CA GLN A 118 -4.37 50.87 -30.45
C GLN A 118 -4.25 49.72 -29.44
N LYS A 119 -5.33 48.96 -29.24
CA LYS A 119 -5.32 47.83 -28.32
C LYS A 119 -4.50 46.65 -28.83
N VAL A 120 -4.59 46.31 -30.12
CA VAL A 120 -3.88 45.19 -30.74
C VAL A 120 -2.37 45.47 -30.85
N GLN A 121 -1.98 46.71 -31.14
CA GLN A 121 -0.57 47.11 -31.18
C GLN A 121 0.14 47.00 -29.82
N ALA A 122 -0.62 46.99 -28.73
CA ALA A 122 -0.10 46.82 -27.37
C ALA A 122 0.01 45.35 -26.92
N LEU A 123 -0.50 44.40 -27.70
CA LEU A 123 -0.53 42.97 -27.35
C LEU A 123 0.40 42.16 -28.26
N ALA A 124 1.03 41.13 -27.68
CA ALA A 124 1.75 40.12 -28.47
C ALA A 124 0.75 39.21 -29.22
N LEU A 125 1.20 38.55 -30.30
CA LEU A 125 0.34 37.69 -31.12
C LEU A 125 -0.48 36.66 -30.32
N LYS A 126 0.17 35.89 -29.43
CA LYS A 126 -0.49 34.84 -28.64
C LYS A 126 -1.56 35.43 -27.71
N GLU A 127 -1.28 36.57 -27.10
CA GLU A 127 -2.22 37.28 -26.23
C GLU A 127 -3.39 37.87 -27.02
N ALA A 128 -3.14 38.45 -28.19
CA ALA A 128 -4.17 38.98 -29.06
C ALA A 128 -5.16 37.90 -29.52
N LEU A 129 -4.69 36.67 -29.80
CA LEU A 129 -5.54 35.53 -30.16
C LEU A 129 -6.41 35.05 -29.00
N LEU A 130 -5.92 35.13 -27.76
CA LEU A 130 -6.65 34.71 -26.56
C LEU A 130 -7.58 35.79 -26.00
N SER A 131 -7.30 37.07 -26.29
CA SER A 131 -7.97 38.22 -25.65
C SER A 131 -9.10 38.82 -26.51
N SER A 132 -9.71 38.04 -27.41
CA SER A 132 -10.77 38.52 -28.32
C SER A 132 -11.95 39.17 -27.56
N ALA A 133 -12.40 38.55 -26.46
CA ALA A 133 -13.46 39.10 -25.62
C ALA A 133 -13.05 40.40 -24.89
N GLU A 134 -11.77 40.55 -24.55
CA GLU A 134 -11.27 41.77 -23.91
C GLU A 134 -11.17 42.94 -24.90
N ILE A 135 -10.68 42.66 -26.11
CA ILE A 135 -10.61 43.66 -27.19
C ILE A 135 -12.03 44.14 -27.53
N ALA A 136 -13.00 43.24 -27.61
CA ALA A 136 -14.41 43.59 -27.87
C ALA A 136 -15.00 44.49 -26.76
N ARG A 137 -14.84 44.12 -25.49
CA ARG A 137 -15.32 44.92 -24.34
C ARG A 137 -14.65 46.28 -24.27
N HIS A 138 -13.34 46.33 -24.53
CA HIS A 138 -12.61 47.59 -24.56
C HIS A 138 -13.09 48.48 -25.70
N ALA A 139 -13.29 47.92 -26.90
CA ALA A 139 -13.80 48.66 -28.04
C ALA A 139 -15.21 49.22 -27.78
N GLU A 140 -16.10 48.45 -27.17
CA GLU A 140 -17.44 48.89 -26.79
C GLU A 140 -17.40 50.06 -25.80
N ALA A 141 -16.65 49.92 -24.69
CA ALA A 141 -16.55 50.96 -23.68
C ALA A 141 -15.91 52.24 -24.22
N SER A 142 -14.83 52.11 -24.99
CA SER A 142 -14.14 53.25 -25.60
C SER A 142 -15.01 53.96 -26.63
N LEU A 143 -15.74 53.22 -27.48
CA LEU A 143 -16.63 53.81 -28.47
C LEU A 143 -17.82 54.53 -27.81
N GLY A 144 -18.37 53.97 -26.73
CA GLY A 144 -19.43 54.63 -25.95
C GLY A 144 -18.99 55.91 -25.25
N ALA A 145 -17.71 56.03 -24.90
CA ALA A 145 -17.13 57.21 -24.25
C ALA A 145 -16.70 58.31 -25.24
N GLN A 146 -16.66 58.02 -26.55
CA GLN A 146 -16.20 59.00 -27.53
C GLN A 146 -17.19 60.16 -27.71
N PRO A 147 -16.72 61.43 -27.64
CA PRO A 147 -17.59 62.59 -27.82
C PRO A 147 -18.17 62.69 -29.23
N GLU A 148 -17.46 62.17 -30.25
CA GLU A 148 -17.95 62.15 -31.64
C GLU A 148 -19.21 61.30 -31.81
N ILE A 149 -19.26 60.13 -31.16
CA ILE A 149 -20.41 59.22 -31.20
C ILE A 149 -21.60 59.84 -30.48
N ALA A 150 -21.37 60.46 -29.33
CA ALA A 150 -22.38 61.20 -28.58
C ALA A 150 -22.91 62.41 -29.38
N ALA A 151 -22.04 63.16 -30.06
CA ALA A 151 -22.41 64.31 -30.89
C ALA A 151 -23.30 63.91 -32.08
N LEU A 152 -23.09 62.72 -32.65
CA LEU A 152 -23.94 62.15 -33.70
C LEU A 152 -25.30 61.63 -33.18
N GLY A 153 -25.51 61.56 -31.87
CA GLY A 153 -26.73 61.03 -31.27
C GLY A 153 -26.85 59.51 -31.34
N LEU A 154 -25.72 58.81 -31.48
CA LEU A 154 -25.65 57.37 -31.59
C LEU A 154 -25.54 56.71 -30.21
N GLN A 155 -26.14 55.54 -30.07
CA GLN A 155 -25.95 54.62 -28.95
C GLN A 155 -25.30 53.35 -29.48
N VAL A 156 -24.15 53.00 -28.92
CA VAL A 156 -23.50 51.71 -29.18
C VAL A 156 -24.26 50.64 -28.40
N LEU A 157 -24.68 49.58 -29.09
CA LEU A 157 -25.35 48.43 -28.47
C LEU A 157 -24.36 47.31 -28.13
N GLY A 158 -23.28 47.20 -28.92
CA GLY A 158 -22.21 46.26 -28.64
C GLY A 158 -21.19 46.17 -29.78
N VAL A 159 -20.01 45.66 -29.46
CA VAL A 159 -18.97 45.31 -30.42
C VAL A 159 -18.70 43.82 -30.30
N SER A 160 -18.66 43.11 -31.43
CA SER A 160 -18.39 41.67 -31.46
C SER A 160 -17.22 41.37 -32.37
N ILE A 161 -16.29 40.57 -31.88
CA ILE A 161 -15.16 40.06 -32.67
C ILE A 161 -15.50 38.62 -33.06
N LEU A 162 -15.63 38.36 -34.36
CA LEU A 162 -15.96 37.04 -34.89
C LEU A 162 -14.72 36.16 -34.95
N ALA A 163 -13.59 36.69 -35.39
CA ALA A 163 -12.35 35.93 -35.53
C ALA A 163 -11.13 36.84 -35.48
N ILE A 164 -10.05 36.34 -34.87
CA ILE A 164 -8.72 36.92 -34.94
C ILE A 164 -7.84 35.86 -35.61
N LYS A 165 -7.37 36.14 -36.82
CA LYS A 165 -6.61 35.19 -37.63
C LYS A 165 -5.24 35.76 -37.98
N PRO A 166 -4.13 35.08 -37.65
CA PRO A 166 -2.82 35.45 -38.16
C PRO A 166 -2.72 35.16 -39.66
N THR A 167 -1.64 35.59 -40.30
CA THR A 167 -1.36 35.15 -41.67
C THR A 167 -1.18 33.63 -41.72
N PRO A 168 -1.49 32.97 -42.86
CA PRO A 168 -1.38 31.51 -42.98
C PRO A 168 0.02 30.96 -42.67
N ASP A 169 1.08 31.74 -42.91
CA ASP A 169 2.46 31.35 -42.61
C ASP A 169 2.73 31.33 -41.11
N ILE A 170 2.28 32.38 -40.41
CA ILE A 170 2.40 32.49 -38.95
C ILE A 170 1.51 31.46 -38.26
N ALA A 171 0.30 31.22 -38.77
CA ALA A 171 -0.59 30.18 -38.26
C ALA A 171 0.09 28.80 -38.28
N ARG A 172 0.70 28.44 -39.43
CA ARG A 172 1.45 27.19 -39.58
C ARG A 172 2.66 27.12 -38.66
N ALA A 173 3.40 28.22 -38.50
CA ALA A 173 4.53 28.29 -37.58
C ALA A 173 4.10 28.09 -36.11
N LEU A 174 3.00 28.72 -35.69
CA LEU A 174 2.45 28.59 -34.34
C LEU A 174 1.91 27.17 -34.07
N GLU A 175 1.28 26.55 -35.07
CA GLU A 175 0.86 25.15 -34.98
C GLU A 175 2.04 24.19 -34.86
N ALA A 176 3.13 24.43 -35.60
CA ALA A 176 4.35 23.65 -35.51
C ALA A 176 5.02 23.80 -34.14
N GLU A 177 5.17 25.02 -33.64
CA GLU A 177 5.72 25.32 -32.30
C GLU A 177 4.87 24.65 -31.22
N SER A 178 3.55 24.76 -31.28
CA SER A 178 2.66 24.11 -30.32
C SER A 178 2.75 22.58 -30.39
N ARG A 179 2.88 22.01 -31.59
CA ARG A 179 3.06 20.57 -31.77
C ARG A 179 4.37 20.11 -31.15
N GLU A 180 5.47 20.82 -31.40
CA GLU A 180 6.78 20.50 -30.82
C GLU A 180 6.78 20.64 -29.30
N ALA A 181 6.19 21.72 -28.75
CA ALA A 181 6.04 21.91 -27.31
C ALA A 181 5.24 20.78 -26.66
N ASN A 182 4.16 20.33 -27.31
CA ASN A 182 3.35 19.20 -26.82
C ASN A 182 4.13 17.88 -26.87
N LEU A 183 4.92 17.63 -27.92
CA LEU A 183 5.78 16.44 -28.02
C LEU A 183 6.85 16.45 -26.91
N LYS A 184 7.52 17.59 -26.72
CA LYS A 184 8.51 17.76 -25.64
C LYS A 184 7.88 17.52 -24.27
N ALA A 185 6.70 18.07 -24.00
CA ALA A 185 6.00 17.86 -22.73
C ALA A 185 5.64 16.38 -22.51
N ALA A 186 5.31 15.64 -23.57
CA ALA A 186 5.07 14.21 -23.50
C ALA A 186 6.36 13.43 -23.19
N ASP A 187 7.46 13.76 -23.84
CA ASP A 187 8.77 13.15 -23.59
C ASP A 187 9.26 13.44 -22.16
N ASP A 188 9.11 14.68 -21.69
CA ASP A 188 9.43 15.08 -20.32
C ASP A 188 8.58 14.28 -19.31
N ALA A 189 7.29 14.08 -19.59
CA ALA A 189 6.43 13.24 -18.74
C ALA A 189 6.88 11.76 -18.73
N ILE A 190 7.32 11.22 -19.86
CA ILE A 190 7.89 9.86 -19.95
C ILE A 190 9.19 9.77 -19.15
N TYR A 191 10.07 10.76 -19.31
CA TYR A 191 11.34 10.84 -18.59
C TYR A 191 11.11 10.90 -17.07
N LEU A 192 10.21 11.77 -16.60
CA LEU A 192 9.87 11.89 -15.18
C LEU A 192 9.30 10.58 -14.62
N ARG A 193 8.44 9.87 -15.37
CA ARG A 193 7.94 8.55 -14.97
C ARG A 193 9.05 7.50 -14.88
N ARG A 194 10.00 7.49 -15.82
CA ARG A 194 11.15 6.57 -15.79
C ARG A 194 12.08 6.87 -14.62
N MET A 195 12.36 8.14 -14.36
CA MET A 195 13.17 8.56 -13.21
C MET A 195 12.52 8.15 -11.89
N ALA A 196 11.21 8.35 -11.75
CA ALA A 196 10.47 7.90 -10.57
C ALA A 196 10.53 6.36 -10.41
N ALA A 197 10.39 5.60 -11.50
CA ALA A 197 10.50 4.14 -11.46
C ALA A 197 11.90 3.67 -11.03
N VAL A 198 12.97 4.27 -11.58
CA VAL A 198 14.35 3.93 -11.22
C VAL A 198 14.67 4.31 -9.78
N GLN A 199 14.19 5.47 -9.32
CA GLN A 199 14.37 5.89 -7.93
C GLN A 199 13.64 4.96 -6.96
N ASN A 200 12.41 4.57 -7.31
CA ASN A 200 11.67 3.57 -6.54
C ASN A 200 12.41 2.23 -6.53
N GLU A 201 12.92 1.76 -7.67
CA GLU A 201 13.69 0.52 -7.74
C GLU A 201 14.97 0.58 -6.90
N ARG A 202 15.69 1.71 -6.91
CA ARG A 202 16.83 1.93 -6.01
C ARG A 202 16.39 1.86 -4.54
N SER A 203 15.31 2.54 -4.17
CA SER A 203 14.80 2.52 -2.79
C SER A 203 14.34 1.13 -2.35
N ILE A 204 13.76 0.34 -3.25
CA ILE A 204 13.37 -1.05 -2.97
C ILE A 204 14.62 -1.89 -2.72
N ARG A 205 15.65 -1.80 -3.57
CA ARG A 205 16.91 -2.54 -3.36
C ARG A 205 17.63 -2.13 -2.07
N GLU A 206 17.64 -0.85 -1.73
CA GLU A 206 18.21 -0.38 -0.45
C GLU A 206 17.45 -1.00 0.73
N ASN A 207 16.12 -0.97 0.71
CA ASN A 207 15.30 -1.60 1.75
C ASN A 207 15.47 -3.13 1.80
N GLU A 208 15.63 -3.79 0.65
CA GLU A 208 15.90 -5.23 0.57
C GLU A 208 17.25 -5.57 1.21
N LEU A 209 18.32 -4.81 0.90
CA LEU A 209 19.63 -4.98 1.53
C LEU A 209 19.59 -4.74 3.04
N ASP A 210 18.91 -3.69 3.50
CA ASP A 210 18.73 -3.42 4.93
C ASP A 210 17.96 -4.56 5.63
N THR A 211 16.97 -5.13 4.94
CA THR A 211 16.22 -6.29 5.45
C THR A 211 17.10 -7.53 5.53
N GLU A 212 17.94 -7.79 4.52
CA GLU A 212 18.90 -8.91 4.54
C GLU A 212 19.90 -8.77 5.68
N VAL A 213 20.46 -7.57 5.90
CA VAL A 213 21.35 -7.28 7.03
C VAL A 213 20.63 -7.55 8.36
N ALA A 214 19.40 -7.05 8.52
CA ALA A 214 18.62 -7.27 9.73
C ALA A 214 18.31 -8.76 9.98
N VAL A 215 18.09 -9.55 8.93
CA VAL A 215 17.88 -11.00 9.02
C VAL A 215 19.15 -11.72 9.46
N GLU A 216 20.31 -11.38 8.89
CA GLU A 216 21.60 -11.98 9.28
C GLU A 216 22.00 -11.60 10.71
N ASP A 217 21.82 -10.33 11.12
CA ASP A 217 22.02 -9.92 12.51
C ASP A 217 21.12 -10.70 13.46
N LYS A 218 19.85 -10.92 13.08
CA LYS A 218 18.92 -11.73 13.87
C LYS A 218 19.35 -13.19 13.93
N ARG A 219 19.85 -13.77 12.84
CA ARG A 219 20.40 -15.13 12.82
C ARG A 219 21.60 -15.26 13.74
N SER A 220 22.55 -14.31 13.69
CA SER A 220 23.69 -14.31 14.61
C SER A 220 23.24 -14.24 16.06
N GLN A 221 22.29 -13.35 16.40
CA GLN A 221 21.72 -13.29 17.75
C GLN A 221 21.06 -14.61 18.19
N ILE A 222 20.37 -15.29 17.28
CA ILE A 222 19.73 -16.59 17.55
C ILE A 222 20.80 -17.66 17.80
N GLU A 223 21.85 -17.73 16.99
CA GLU A 223 22.95 -18.68 17.17
C GLU A 223 23.70 -18.44 18.49
N ASP A 224 23.99 -17.19 18.82
CA ASP A 224 24.59 -16.82 20.12
C ASP A 224 23.70 -17.24 21.29
N ALA A 225 22.39 -16.98 21.19
CA ALA A 225 21.42 -17.40 22.20
C ALA A 225 21.35 -18.93 22.33
N LYS A 226 21.38 -19.68 21.21
CA LYS A 226 21.43 -21.15 21.23
C LYS A 226 22.73 -21.66 21.87
N MET A 227 23.87 -21.07 21.54
CA MET A 227 25.16 -21.43 22.14
C MET A 227 25.18 -21.16 23.64
N ALA A 228 24.68 -19.99 24.07
CA ALA A 228 24.54 -19.67 25.49
C ALA A 228 23.60 -20.64 26.21
N ALA A 229 22.47 -20.99 25.59
CA ALA A 229 21.55 -21.99 26.12
C ALA A 229 22.22 -23.37 26.24
N LYS A 230 22.93 -23.83 25.20
CA LYS A 230 23.67 -25.11 25.22
C LYS A 230 24.76 -25.11 26.29
N ALA A 231 25.52 -24.02 26.43
CA ALA A 231 26.51 -23.87 27.50
C ALA A 231 25.86 -23.92 28.89
N SER A 232 24.66 -23.32 29.05
CA SER A 232 23.92 -23.38 30.32
C SER A 232 23.44 -24.80 30.65
N VAL A 233 22.99 -25.57 29.67
CA VAL A 233 22.61 -26.99 29.83
C VAL A 233 23.83 -27.81 30.22
N MET A 234 24.93 -27.69 29.48
CA MET A 234 26.17 -28.42 29.76
C MET A 234 26.74 -28.09 31.15
N ARG A 235 26.66 -26.82 31.58
CA ARG A 235 27.05 -26.42 32.95
C ARG A 235 26.16 -27.09 34.01
N LYS A 236 24.84 -27.14 33.80
CA LYS A 236 23.90 -27.82 34.71
C LYS A 236 24.14 -29.32 34.75
N GLU A 237 24.38 -29.96 33.61
CA GLU A 237 24.68 -31.39 33.52
C GLU A 237 25.99 -31.73 34.24
N ASN A 238 27.05 -30.93 34.05
CA ASN A 238 28.30 -31.12 34.78
C ASN A 238 28.13 -30.96 36.28
N ALA A 239 27.37 -29.95 36.73
CA ALA A 239 27.08 -29.76 38.15
C ALA A 239 26.31 -30.95 38.75
N LEU A 240 25.27 -31.44 38.05
CA LEU A 240 24.52 -32.64 38.43
C LEU A 240 25.43 -33.88 38.50
N ARG A 241 26.34 -34.03 37.54
CA ARG A 241 27.29 -35.15 37.53
C ARG A 241 28.26 -35.08 38.71
N THR A 242 28.75 -33.89 39.07
CA THR A 242 29.57 -33.70 40.27
C THR A 242 28.79 -34.06 41.54
N GLU A 243 27.55 -33.59 41.67
CA GLU A 243 26.69 -33.89 42.83
C GLU A 243 26.38 -35.40 42.95
N GLN A 244 26.16 -36.09 41.82
CA GLN A 244 26.01 -37.54 41.78
C GLN A 244 27.29 -38.26 42.21
N MET A 245 28.45 -37.85 41.70
CA MET A 245 29.74 -38.43 42.09
C MET A 245 30.01 -38.24 43.59
N ASP A 246 29.73 -37.07 44.14
CA ASP A 246 29.88 -36.79 45.57
C ASP A 246 28.95 -37.68 46.41
N SER A 247 27.71 -37.89 45.95
CA SER A 247 26.75 -38.81 46.58
C SER A 247 27.23 -40.27 46.55
N ASP A 248 27.79 -40.71 45.42
CA ASP A 248 28.33 -42.06 45.26
C ASP A 248 29.57 -42.28 46.14
N VAL A 249 30.46 -41.29 46.24
CA VAL A 249 31.63 -41.33 47.14
C VAL A 249 31.17 -41.45 48.60
N ALA A 250 30.18 -40.65 49.01
CA ALA A 250 29.62 -40.72 50.36
C ALA A 250 28.95 -42.08 50.66
N LEU A 251 28.30 -42.68 49.66
CA LEU A 251 27.73 -44.02 49.78
C LEU A 251 28.82 -45.09 49.93
N GLU A 252 29.89 -45.01 49.14
CA GLU A 252 31.03 -45.94 49.22
C GLU A 252 31.79 -45.81 50.55
N GLU A 253 31.95 -44.61 51.09
CA GLU A 253 32.49 -44.43 52.45
C GLU A 253 31.63 -45.11 53.52
N LYS A 254 30.30 -44.93 53.44
CA LYS A 254 29.37 -45.63 54.34
C LYS A 254 29.45 -47.15 54.19
N ARG A 255 29.58 -47.66 52.95
CA ARG A 255 29.78 -49.10 52.69
C ARG A 255 31.07 -49.61 53.30
N LYS A 256 32.19 -48.90 53.15
CA LYS A 256 33.47 -49.26 53.80
C LYS A 256 33.33 -49.34 55.32
N LEU A 257 32.69 -48.34 55.94
CA LEU A 257 32.42 -48.33 57.38
C LEU A 257 31.58 -49.53 57.80
N TYR A 258 30.52 -49.83 57.05
CA TYR A 258 29.64 -50.98 57.32
C TYR A 258 30.39 -52.32 57.22
N VAL A 259 31.16 -52.53 56.14
CA VAL A 259 31.96 -53.76 55.94
C VAL A 259 33.01 -53.93 57.02
N ASN A 260 33.70 -52.86 57.42
CA ASN A 260 34.67 -52.90 58.52
C ASN A 260 34.00 -53.27 59.85
N GLY A 261 32.83 -52.69 60.14
CA GLY A 261 32.03 -53.06 61.30
C GLY A 261 31.58 -54.53 61.26
N GLN A 262 31.13 -55.01 60.10
CA GLN A 262 30.72 -56.40 59.90
C GLN A 262 31.89 -57.37 60.07
N ALA A 263 33.09 -57.03 59.57
CA ALA A 263 34.29 -57.84 59.74
C ALA A 263 34.73 -57.91 61.22
N ALA A 264 34.66 -56.80 61.96
CA ALA A 264 34.94 -56.78 63.40
C ALA A 264 33.93 -57.63 64.19
N ASN A 265 32.63 -57.51 63.87
CA ASN A 265 31.59 -58.34 64.49
C ASN A 265 31.80 -59.83 64.20
N SER A 266 32.10 -60.18 62.94
CA SER A 266 32.39 -61.55 62.51
C SER A 266 33.59 -62.15 63.25
N ARG A 267 34.69 -61.41 63.38
CA ARG A 267 35.86 -61.85 64.17
C ARG A 267 35.50 -62.13 65.63
N THR A 268 34.77 -61.19 66.26
CA THR A 268 34.37 -61.33 67.66
C THR A 268 33.46 -62.55 67.87
N LEU A 269 32.52 -62.79 66.94
CA LEU A 269 31.68 -64.00 66.95
C LEU A 269 32.49 -65.28 66.76
N ALA A 270 33.42 -65.31 65.79
CA ALA A 270 34.25 -66.48 65.53
C ALA A 270 35.20 -66.81 66.70
N GLU A 271 35.76 -65.80 67.37
CA GLU A 271 36.56 -65.97 68.58
C GLU A 271 35.73 -66.54 69.74
N ALA A 272 34.49 -66.07 69.92
CA ALA A 272 33.56 -66.61 70.90
C ALA A 272 33.17 -68.07 70.60
N GLU A 273 32.93 -68.40 69.33
CA GLU A 273 32.62 -69.76 68.86
C GLU A 273 33.80 -70.71 69.07
N ALA A 274 35.03 -70.27 68.76
CA ALA A 274 36.25 -71.04 68.96
C ALA A 274 36.49 -71.34 70.45
N ALA A 275 36.32 -70.36 71.34
CA ALA A 275 36.42 -70.55 72.78
C ALA A 275 35.36 -71.55 73.31
N ARG A 276 34.15 -71.52 72.74
CA ARG A 276 33.08 -72.48 73.06
C ARG A 276 33.42 -73.90 72.62
N LEU A 277 33.92 -74.09 71.41
CA LEU A 277 34.31 -75.40 70.87
C LEU A 277 35.49 -76.00 71.63
N ASP A 278 36.46 -75.17 72.03
CA ASP A 278 37.64 -75.61 72.80
C ASP A 278 37.27 -76.10 74.21
N ALA A 279 36.27 -75.46 74.84
CA ALA A 279 35.70 -75.92 76.11
C ALA A 279 34.98 -77.28 75.97
N ILE A 280 34.26 -77.50 74.86
CA ILE A 280 33.56 -78.76 74.58
C ILE A 280 34.56 -79.91 74.34
N MET A 281 35.63 -79.67 73.56
CA MET A 281 36.65 -80.67 73.25
C MET A 281 37.42 -81.16 74.49
N LYS A 282 37.69 -80.29 75.47
CA LYS A 282 38.32 -80.68 76.75
C LYS A 282 37.50 -81.68 77.56
N THR A 283 36.17 -81.64 77.45
CA THR A 283 35.26 -82.59 78.15
C THR A 283 35.28 -84.00 77.55
N PHE A 284 35.71 -84.17 76.30
CA PHE A 284 35.71 -85.48 75.61
C PHE A 284 37.05 -86.24 75.66
N GLN A 285 38.11 -85.67 76.26
CA GLN A 285 39.43 -86.31 76.34
C GLN A 285 39.53 -87.49 77.33
N ALA A 286 38.55 -87.71 78.21
CA ALA A 286 38.59 -88.74 79.26
C ALA A 286 37.72 -89.99 78.97
N VAL A 287 37.25 -90.17 77.74
CA VAL A 287 36.32 -91.25 77.36
C VAL A 287 36.99 -92.26 76.44
N ASP A 288 36.91 -93.55 76.81
CA ASP A 288 37.49 -94.69 76.09
C ASP A 288 36.99 -94.72 74.62
N PRO A 289 37.87 -94.89 73.60
CA PRO A 289 37.49 -94.95 72.20
C PRO A 289 36.35 -95.93 71.88
N ARG A 290 36.17 -96.98 72.68
CA ARG A 290 35.07 -97.95 72.53
C ARG A 290 33.70 -97.40 72.94
N THR A 291 33.64 -96.46 73.88
CA THR A 291 32.39 -95.77 74.27
C THR A 291 32.00 -94.65 73.31
N ILE A 292 32.97 -93.99 72.66
CA ILE A 292 32.70 -93.02 71.58
C ILE A 292 32.13 -93.73 70.35
N GLN A 293 32.62 -94.95 70.06
CA GLN A 293 32.07 -95.79 68.99
C GLN A 293 30.66 -96.33 69.34
N ALA A 294 30.38 -96.61 70.61
CA ALA A 294 29.06 -97.04 71.10
C ALA A 294 28.01 -95.91 71.15
N LEU A 295 28.43 -94.65 71.36
CA LEU A 295 27.55 -93.48 71.28
C LEU A 295 27.34 -93.01 69.82
N ALA A 296 28.35 -93.17 68.95
CA ALA A 296 28.20 -92.94 67.52
C ALA A 296 27.27 -93.97 66.86
N SER A 297 27.24 -95.22 67.34
CA SER A 297 26.36 -96.28 66.82
C SER A 297 24.92 -96.24 67.35
N ALA A 298 24.60 -95.38 68.33
CA ALA A 298 23.25 -95.23 68.87
C ALA A 298 22.32 -94.36 67.99
N GLY A 299 22.83 -93.76 66.91
CA GLY A 299 22.07 -92.92 65.97
C GLY A 299 22.38 -93.17 64.49
N MET A 300 22.99 -94.32 64.16
CA MET A 300 23.36 -94.68 62.79
C MET A 300 22.22 -95.37 62.03
N ASP A 301 22.06 -95.00 60.77
CA ASP A 301 21.07 -95.54 59.83
C ASP A 301 21.25 -97.07 59.64
N PRO A 302 20.19 -97.90 59.50
CA PRO A 302 20.31 -99.35 59.38
C PRO A 302 21.26 -99.81 58.27
N ALA A 303 21.39 -99.04 57.18
CA ALA A 303 22.33 -99.29 56.10
C ALA A 303 23.81 -99.18 56.51
N GLN A 304 24.14 -98.28 57.45
CA GLN A 304 25.52 -98.10 57.94
C GLN A 304 25.91 -99.16 58.98
N LEU A 305 24.96 -99.66 59.78
CA LEU A 305 25.16 -100.80 60.69
C LEU A 305 25.43 -102.10 59.91
N ILE A 306 24.73 -102.31 58.78
CA ILE A 306 24.95 -103.44 57.89
C ILE A 306 26.34 -103.36 57.23
N ALA A 307 26.78 -102.18 56.79
CA ALA A 307 28.12 -101.99 56.22
C ALA A 307 29.25 -102.32 57.23
N GLN A 308 29.06 -101.97 58.51
CA GLN A 308 30.01 -102.29 59.57
C GLN A 308 30.01 -103.80 59.90
N ALA A 309 28.86 -104.46 59.84
CA ALA A 309 28.75 -105.93 59.97
C ALA A 309 29.42 -106.67 58.80
N PHE A 310 29.31 -106.16 57.56
CA PHE A 310 30.04 -106.69 56.40
C PHE A 310 31.56 -106.53 56.54
N GLY A 311 32.03 -105.40 57.07
CA GLY A 311 33.45 -105.21 57.40
C GLY A 311 33.97 -106.23 58.42
N GLY A 312 33.20 -106.49 59.49
CA GLY A 312 33.55 -107.49 60.50
C GLY A 312 33.50 -108.95 60.02
N ILE A 313 32.67 -109.25 59.02
CA ILE A 313 32.62 -110.58 58.36
C ILE A 313 33.79 -110.73 57.37
N ALA A 314 34.21 -109.65 56.70
CA ALA A 314 35.37 -109.63 55.81
C ALA A 314 36.69 -109.83 56.57
N ASP A 315 36.85 -109.26 57.76
CA ASP A 315 38.06 -109.42 58.60
C ASP A 315 38.26 -110.83 59.18
N LYS A 316 37.26 -111.73 59.08
CA LYS A 316 37.34 -113.14 59.51
C LYS A 316 37.12 -114.15 58.36
N ALA A 317 37.13 -113.69 57.12
CA ALA A 317 36.77 -114.47 55.93
C ALA A 317 37.72 -115.65 55.61
N GLU A 318 38.93 -115.70 56.16
CA GLU A 318 39.87 -116.83 55.96
C GLU A 318 39.40 -118.17 56.59
N LYS A 319 38.38 -118.17 57.47
CA LYS A 319 37.86 -119.39 58.13
C LYS A 319 36.51 -119.91 57.59
N ILE A 320 35.94 -119.32 56.54
CA ILE A 320 34.61 -119.68 56.02
C ILE A 320 34.71 -119.94 54.52
N GLY A 321 34.66 -121.21 54.12
CA GLY A 321 35.07 -121.67 52.79
C GLY A 321 34.15 -121.34 51.60
N GLN A 322 32.94 -120.83 51.81
CA GLN A 322 32.05 -120.28 50.77
C GLN A 322 30.75 -119.76 51.42
N LEU A 323 30.37 -118.50 51.16
CA LEU A 323 29.11 -117.91 51.65
C LEU A 323 28.28 -117.48 50.43
N ASN A 324 27.27 -118.28 50.08
CA ASN A 324 26.36 -117.98 48.97
C ASN A 324 25.23 -117.06 49.47
N MET A 325 25.23 -115.81 49.01
CA MET A 325 24.20 -114.82 49.33
C MET A 325 23.24 -114.71 48.15
N SER A 326 21.96 -115.04 48.35
CA SER A 326 20.96 -114.92 47.30
C SER A 326 20.50 -113.46 47.11
N PRO A 327 20.18 -113.02 45.88
CA PRO A 327 19.70 -111.66 45.60
C PRO A 327 18.42 -111.29 46.38
N GLU A 328 17.55 -112.25 46.72
CA GLU A 328 16.36 -111.97 47.54
C GLU A 328 16.67 -111.54 48.99
N LEU A 329 17.78 -112.01 49.59
CA LEU A 329 18.18 -111.65 50.96
C LEU A 329 18.78 -110.24 51.05
N LEU A 330 19.46 -109.80 49.99
CA LEU A 330 19.98 -108.43 49.86
C LEU A 330 18.85 -107.40 49.72
N ASN A 331 17.83 -107.74 48.93
CA ASN A 331 16.67 -106.86 48.73
C ASN A 331 15.79 -106.74 49.98
N SER A 332 15.65 -107.79 50.80
CA SER A 332 14.88 -107.70 52.05
C SER A 332 15.58 -106.85 53.13
N LEU A 333 16.92 -106.86 53.17
CA LEU A 333 17.71 -106.03 54.08
C LEU A 333 17.76 -104.55 53.67
N LEU A 334 17.74 -104.23 52.38
CA LEU A 334 17.74 -102.85 51.86
C LEU A 334 16.34 -102.21 51.87
N ALA A 335 15.26 -103.00 51.73
CA ALA A 335 13.88 -102.48 51.66
C ALA A 335 13.32 -101.97 53.01
N GLY A 336 13.97 -102.27 54.14
CA GLY A 336 13.54 -101.77 55.46
C GLY A 336 13.85 -100.29 55.74
N ALA A 337 14.63 -99.61 54.89
CA ALA A 337 15.23 -98.32 55.22
C ALA A 337 14.55 -97.07 54.61
N ASN A 338 13.52 -97.20 53.75
CA ASN A 338 13.04 -96.04 52.96
C ASN A 338 11.53 -95.96 52.72
N ALA A 339 10.71 -96.22 53.75
CA ALA A 339 9.28 -95.94 53.71
C ALA A 339 8.86 -95.02 54.87
N GLY A 340 8.72 -93.71 54.62
CA GLY A 340 7.96 -92.84 55.53
C GLY A 340 8.16 -91.33 55.40
N ARG A 341 7.52 -90.70 54.39
CA ARG A 341 6.63 -89.51 54.47
C ARG A 341 6.88 -88.41 53.41
N PRO A 342 5.83 -88.08 52.62
CA PRO A 342 5.63 -86.77 52.00
C PRO A 342 4.45 -86.00 52.64
N VAL A 343 4.54 -84.67 52.79
CA VAL A 343 3.41 -83.70 52.93
C VAL A 343 3.93 -82.34 52.42
N GLN A 344 3.55 -81.86 51.23
CA GLN A 344 2.40 -81.01 50.85
C GLN A 344 2.25 -79.63 51.55
N ALA A 345 2.40 -78.59 50.70
CA ALA A 345 1.53 -77.42 50.48
C ALA A 345 1.32 -76.31 51.53
N ALA A 346 1.55 -75.06 51.10
CA ALA A 346 0.61 -73.91 51.11
C ALA A 346 1.41 -72.64 50.71
N ALA A 347 1.17 -71.96 49.57
CA ALA A 347 0.05 -71.08 49.24
C ALA A 347 -0.15 -69.92 50.24
N ALA A 348 0.19 -68.69 49.83
CA ALA A 348 -0.62 -67.50 50.10
C ALA A 348 -0.16 -66.31 49.23
N ARG A 349 -1.06 -65.87 48.35
CA ARG A 349 -1.07 -64.55 47.72
C ARG A 349 -1.29 -63.47 48.78
N LYS A 350 -0.56 -62.36 48.66
CA LYS A 350 -1.16 -61.07 48.29
C LYS A 350 -0.11 -60.19 47.62
#